data_AF-A0A3B0VVL1-F1
#
_entry.id   AF-A0A3B0VVL1-F1
#
_cell.length_a   1.000
_cell.length_b   1.000
_cell.length_c   1.000
_cell.angle_alpha   90.00
_cell.angle_beta   90.00
_cell.angle_gamma   90.00
#
_symmetry.space_group_name_H-M   'P 1'
#
loop_
_entity.id
_entity.type
_entity.pdbx_description
1 polymer ?
#
loop_
_entity_poly.entity_id
_entity_poly.type
_entity_poly.pdbx_seq_one_letter_code
_entity_poly.pdbx_strand_id
1 'polypeptide(L)'
;MLMMLGFYIIIAHGNLIKKIVGLSIFQTSVFIFYISVAKLDGGSAPILTAGISAYSNPLPHVLILTAIVVGIATTALGLALTIRINEAYGSIEEELIQKQDNQT
;
A
#
# COMPACT_ATOMS: atom_id res chain seq x y z
N MET A 1 1.09 -12.89 7.51
CA MET A 1 1.10 -13.60 6.20
C MET A 1 1.13 -12.61 5.04
N LEU A 2 0.04 -11.86 4.78
CA LEU A 2 -0.03 -10.87 3.69
C LEU A 2 1.11 -9.83 3.73
N MET A 3 1.42 -9.31 4.92
CA MET A 3 2.51 -8.35 5.12
C MET A 3 3.86 -8.89 4.63
N MET A 4 4.21 -10.12 5.01
CA MET A 4 5.47 -10.74 4.61
C MET A 4 5.50 -11.06 3.11
N LEU A 5 4.36 -11.42 2.53
CA LEU A 5 4.25 -11.70 1.09
C LEU A 5 4.41 -10.42 0.26
N GLY A 6 3.77 -9.32 0.65
CA GLY A 6 3.94 -8.02 0.01
C GLY A 6 5.39 -7.53 0.10
N PHE A 7 6.00 -7.64 1.28
CA PHE A 7 7.41 -7.30 1.48
C PHE A 7 8.37 -8.15 0.64
N TYR A 8 8.12 -9.47 0.56
CA TYR A 8 8.90 -10.38 -0.27
C TYR A 8 8.84 -10.01 -1.75
N ILE A 9 7.66 -9.67 -2.28
CA ILE A 9 7.51 -9.26 -3.69
C ILE A 9 8.39 -8.04 -4.01
N ILE A 10 8.44 -7.06 -3.11
CA ILE A 10 9.23 -5.82 -3.28
C ILE A 10 10.73 -6.14 -3.39
N ILE A 11 11.23 -7.08 -2.59
CA ILE A 11 12.66 -7.44 -2.57
C ILE A 11 13.02 -8.40 -3.71
N ALA A 12 12.18 -9.39 -3.97
CA ALA A 12 12.52 -10.52 -4.84
C ALA A 12 12.36 -10.22 -6.34
N HIS A 13 11.64 -9.16 -6.74
CA HIS A 13 11.38 -8.86 -8.14
C HIS A 13 12.08 -7.58 -8.59
N GLY A 14 12.86 -7.65 -9.68
CA GLY A 14 13.47 -6.47 -10.31
C GLY A 14 12.54 -5.66 -11.21
N ASN A 15 11.34 -6.16 -11.51
CA ASN A 15 10.36 -5.46 -12.32
C ASN A 15 9.63 -4.39 -11.50
N LEU A 16 9.70 -3.13 -11.95
CA LEU A 16 9.13 -1.97 -11.23
C LEU A 16 7.62 -2.10 -10.98
N ILE A 17 6.85 -2.64 -11.93
CA ILE A 17 5.40 -2.82 -11.77
C ILE A 17 5.12 -3.86 -10.68
N LYS A 18 5.87 -4.97 -10.65
CA LYS A 18 5.71 -6.00 -9.62
C LYS A 18 6.02 -5.46 -8.23
N LYS A 19 7.02 -4.57 -8.11
CA LYS A 19 7.32 -3.90 -6.83
C LYS A 19 6.16 -3.02 -6.36
N ILE A 20 5.55 -2.24 -7.26
CA ILE A 20 4.37 -1.42 -6.94
C ILE A 20 3.19 -2.30 -6.47
N VAL A 21 2.94 -3.43 -7.13
CA VAL A 21 1.91 -4.40 -6.70
C VAL A 21 2.23 -4.98 -5.31
N GLY A 22 3.49 -5.34 -5.07
CA GLY A 22 3.96 -5.81 -3.75
C GLY A 22 3.73 -4.78 -2.65
N LEU A 23 3.99 -3.50 -2.95
CA LEU A 23 3.74 -2.38 -2.04
C LEU A 23 2.25 -2.22 -1.71
N SER A 24 1.36 -2.35 -2.70
CA SER A 24 -0.10 -2.30 -2.49
C SER A 24 -0.61 -3.45 -1.62
N ILE A 25 -0.06 -4.66 -1.80
CA ILE A 25 -0.38 -5.82 -0.94
C ILE A 25 0.10 -5.57 0.49
N PHE A 26 1.30 -5.02 0.65
CA PHE A 26 1.85 -4.64 1.96
C PHE A 26 0.96 -3.60 2.65
N GLN A 27 0.59 -2.51 1.98
CA GLN A 27 -0.31 -1.48 2.51
C GLN A 27 -1.65 -2.07 2.96
N THR A 28 -2.28 -2.90 2.11
CA THR A 28 -3.55 -3.56 2.44
C THR A 28 -3.45 -4.42 3.69
N SER A 29 -2.32 -5.12 3.88
CA SER A 29 -2.09 -5.93 5.07
C SER A 29 -2.00 -5.10 6.36
N VAL A 30 -1.41 -3.90 6.29
CA VAL A 30 -1.34 -2.96 7.42
C VAL A 30 -2.73 -2.43 7.75
N PHE A 31 -3.56 -2.15 6.74
CA PHE A 31 -4.95 -1.73 6.96
C PHE A 31 -5.74 -2.79 7.71
N ILE A 32 -5.67 -4.05 7.27
CA ILE A 32 -6.36 -5.17 7.93
C ILE A 32 -5.88 -5.34 9.38
N PHE A 33 -4.57 -5.21 9.62
CA PHE A 33 -4.01 -5.28 10.97
C PHE A 33 -4.57 -4.19 11.89
N TYR A 34 -4.60 -2.93 11.44
CA TYR A 34 -5.15 -1.82 12.22
C TYR A 34 -6.66 -1.95 12.47
N ILE A 35 -7.43 -2.35 11.46
CA ILE A 35 -8.89 -2.57 11.61
C ILE A 35 -9.17 -3.66 12.64
N SER A 36 -8.36 -4.72 12.63
CA SER A 36 -8.52 -5.85 13.55
C SER A 36 -8.27 -5.45 15.01
N VAL A 37 -7.28 -4.57 15.26
CA VAL A 37 -7.00 -4.03 16.60
C VAL A 37 -8.03 -2.99 17.03
N ALA A 38 -8.64 -2.27 16.08
CA ALA A 38 -9.61 -1.21 16.34
C ALA A 38 -11.01 -1.72 16.73
N LYS A 39 -11.31 -2.98 16.41
CA LYS A 39 -12.63 -3.56 16.61
C LYS A 39 -12.86 -3.87 18.09
N LEU A 40 -13.93 -3.31 18.65
CA LEU A 40 -14.41 -3.67 19.98
C LEU A 40 -15.42 -4.82 19.86
N ASP A 41 -15.28 -5.87 20.69
CA ASP A 41 -16.24 -6.96 20.74
C ASP A 41 -17.64 -6.44 21.13
N GLY A 42 -18.62 -6.64 20.24
CA GLY A 42 -19.99 -6.13 20.41
C GLY A 42 -20.18 -4.62 20.14
N GLY A 43 -19.12 -3.88 19.80
CA GLY A 43 -19.20 -2.46 19.45
C GLY A 43 -19.71 -2.23 18.03
N SER A 44 -20.73 -1.39 17.88
CA SER A 44 -21.21 -0.98 16.54
C SER A 44 -20.28 0.05 15.89
N ALA A 45 -20.46 0.29 14.60
CA ALA A 45 -19.72 1.33 13.88
C ALA A 45 -19.88 2.70 14.58
N PRO A 46 -18.85 3.56 14.64
CA PRO A 46 -18.87 4.84 15.36
C PRO A 46 -19.73 5.90 14.65
N ILE A 47 -21.02 5.61 14.52
CA ILE A 47 -22.05 6.42 13.88
C ILE A 47 -23.16 6.58 14.92
N LEU A 48 -23.34 7.80 15.41
CA LEU A 48 -24.34 8.11 16.45
C LEU A 48 -25.73 7.64 16.00
N THR A 49 -26.25 6.62 16.67
CA THR A 49 -27.56 6.03 16.40
C THR A 49 -28.29 5.83 17.72
N ALA A 50 -29.59 6.13 17.74
CA ALA A 50 -30.42 5.92 18.93
C ALA A 50 -30.49 4.42 19.28
N GLY A 51 -30.25 4.08 20.55
CA GLY A 51 -30.31 2.69 21.05
C GLY A 51 -29.00 1.91 21.05
N ILE A 52 -27.87 2.51 20.63
CA ILE A 52 -26.54 1.88 20.68
C ILE A 52 -25.71 2.50 21.81
N SER A 53 -25.27 1.67 22.76
CA SER A 53 -24.47 2.09 23.93
C SER A 53 -22.95 1.86 23.77
N ALA A 54 -22.53 1.00 22.85
CA ALA A 54 -21.13 0.65 22.63
C ALA A 54 -20.71 0.89 21.17
N TYR A 55 -19.70 1.73 20.98
CA TYR A 55 -19.12 2.08 19.69
C TYR A 55 -17.67 1.59 19.60
N SER A 56 -17.27 1.13 18.42
CA SER A 56 -15.86 0.87 18.12
C SER A 56 -15.06 2.18 18.13
N ASN A 57 -13.74 2.10 18.40
CA ASN A 57 -12.89 3.29 18.45
C ASN A 57 -12.83 3.98 17.06
N PRO A 58 -13.19 5.27 16.94
CA PRO A 58 -13.15 5.98 15.66
C PRO A 58 -11.74 6.35 15.19
N LEU A 59 -10.74 6.38 16.08
CA LEU A 59 -9.40 6.86 15.76
C LEU A 59 -8.74 6.03 14.64
N PRO A 60 -8.73 4.68 14.69
CA PRO A 60 -8.11 3.88 13.63
C PRO A 60 -8.83 4.02 12.29
N HIS A 61 -10.15 4.23 12.29
CA HIS A 61 -10.93 4.41 11.06
C HIS A 61 -10.50 5.67 10.30
N VAL A 62 -10.31 6.78 11.01
CA VAL A 62 -9.82 8.04 10.40
C VAL A 62 -8.38 7.89 9.91
N LEU A 63 -7.50 7.27 10.71
CA LEU A 63 -6.11 7.04 10.32
C LEU A 63 -6.00 6.20 9.04
N ILE A 64 -6.79 5.13 8.92
CA ILE A 64 -6.78 4.27 7.73
C ILE A 64 -7.34 5.01 6.51
N LEU A 65 -8.40 5.81 6.66
CA LEU A 65 -8.93 6.60 5.55
C LEU A 65 -7.87 7.55 4.99
N THR A 66 -7.10 8.22 5.86
CA THR A 66 -5.99 9.07 5.40
C THR A 66 -4.87 8.26 4.74
N ALA A 67 -4.53 7.09 5.30
CA ALA A 67 -3.50 6.22 4.75
C ALA A 67 -3.88 5.65 3.37
N ILE A 68 -5.16 5.37 3.11
CA ILE A 68 -5.66 4.93 1.80
C ILE A 68 -5.44 6.02 0.75
N VAL A 69 -5.79 7.27 1.05
CA VAL A 69 -5.64 8.39 0.11
C VAL A 69 -4.16 8.61 -0.23
N VAL A 70 -3.29 8.61 0.79
CA VAL A 70 -1.83 8.71 0.59
C VAL A 70 -1.31 7.52 -0.21
N GLY A 71 -1.77 6.30 0.10
CA GLY A 71 -1.36 5.08 -0.62
C GLY A 71 -1.69 5.14 -2.11
N ILE A 72 -2.91 5.56 -2.47
CA ILE A 72 -3.32 5.73 -3.87
C ILE A 72 -2.47 6.81 -4.56
N ALA A 73 -2.24 7.95 -3.90
CA ALA A 73 -1.41 9.03 -4.45
C ALA A 73 0.03 8.56 -4.72
N THR A 74 0.64 7.84 -3.78
CA THR A 74 2.00 7.30 -3.95
C THR A 74 2.06 6.22 -5.04
N THR A 75 1.01 5.40 -5.17
CA THR A 75 0.93 4.38 -6.23
C THR A 75 0.82 5.03 -7.61
N ALA A 76 -0.02 6.06 -7.74
CA ALA A 76 -0.14 6.83 -8.98
C ALA A 76 1.19 7.50 -9.36
N LEU A 77 1.89 8.11 -8.38
CA LEU A 77 3.21 8.67 -8.60
C LEU A 77 4.24 7.61 -9.00
N GLY A 78 4.26 6.46 -8.32
CA GLY A 78 5.18 5.36 -8.65
C GLY A 78 4.95 4.82 -10.07
N LEU A 79 3.70 4.70 -10.50
CA LEU A 79 3.35 4.31 -11.87
C LEU A 79 3.78 5.38 -12.88
N ALA A 80 3.54 6.66 -12.59
CA ALA A 80 3.99 7.76 -13.44
C ALA A 80 5.51 7.76 -13.61
N LEU A 81 6.26 7.55 -12.54
CA LEU A 81 7.72 7.41 -12.58
C LEU A 81 8.15 6.18 -13.38
N THR A 82 7.46 5.04 -13.21
CA THR A 82 7.74 3.82 -13.99
C THR A 82 7.57 4.05 -15.49
N ILE A 83 6.54 4.79 -15.90
CA ILE A 83 6.32 5.18 -17.30
C ILE A 83 7.46 6.09 -17.78
N ARG A 84 7.84 7.10 -17.01
CA ARG A 84 8.96 8.01 -17.37
C ARG A 84 10.28 7.24 -17.52
N ILE A 85 10.56 6.29 -16.64
CA ILE A 85 11.75 5.44 -16.71
C ILE A 85 11.71 4.57 -17.97
N ASN A 86 10.55 3.98 -18.28
CA ASN A 86 10.40 3.19 -19.49
C ASN A 86 10.63 4.01 -20.77
N GLU A 87 10.18 5.27 -20.80
CA GLU A 87 10.44 6.16 -21.93
C GLU A 87 11.93 6.55 -22.07
N ALA A 88 12.66 6.67 -20.97
CA ALA A 88 14.07 7.04 -20.98
C ALA A 88 15.01 5.85 -21.27
N TYR A 89 14.74 4.67 -20.70
CA TYR A 89 15.60 3.49 -20.77
C TYR A 89 15.06 2.36 -21.67
N GLY A 90 13.81 2.46 -22.14
CA GLY A 90 13.16 1.42 -22.93
C GLY A 90 12.81 0.14 -22.15
N SER A 91 13.06 0.11 -20.82
CA SER A 91 12.87 -1.05 -19.96
C SER A 91 12.21 -0.68 -18.63
N ILE A 92 11.55 -1.65 -18.00
CA ILE A 92 10.98 -1.57 -16.65
C ILE A 92 11.65 -2.57 -15.68
N GLU A 93 12.72 -3.23 -16.13
CA GLU A 93 13.54 -4.15 -15.34
C GLU A 93 14.74 -3.40 -14.77
N GLU A 94 14.86 -3.36 -13.44
CA GLU A 94 15.93 -2.64 -12.75
C GLU A 94 17.33 -3.07 -13.18
N GLU A 95 17.55 -4.37 -13.39
CA GLU A 95 18.88 -4.88 -13.80
C GLU A 95 19.33 -4.28 -15.15
N LEU A 96 18.40 -4.11 -16.09
CA LEU A 96 18.69 -3.53 -17.39
C LEU A 96 18.96 -2.03 -17.29
N ILE A 97 18.15 -1.33 -16.50
CA ILE A 97 18.32 0.11 -16.23
C ILE A 97 19.69 0.37 -15.59
N GLN A 98 20.03 -0.40 -14.54
CA GLN A 98 21.29 -0.24 -13.80
C GLN A 98 22.52 -0.55 -14.67
N LYS A 99 22.44 -1.54 -15.56
CA LYS A 99 23.52 -1.85 -16.51
C LYS A 99 23.75 -0.71 -17.49
N GLN A 100 22.68 -0.09 -17.99
CA GLN A 100 22.77 1.02 -18.94
C GLN A 100 23.36 2.28 -18.26
N ASP A 101 22.95 2.57 -17.02
CA ASP A 101 23.43 3.71 -16.25
C ASP A 101 24.94 3.59 -15.93
N ASN A 102 25.42 2.38 -15.60
CA ASN A 102 26.83 2.12 -15.30
C ASN A 102 27.75 2.15 -16.55
N GLN A 103 27.18 2.21 -17.76
CA GLN A 103 27.93 2.25 -19.02
C GLN A 103 28.09 3.68 -19.57
N THR A 104 27.30 4.64 -19.08
CA THR A 104 27.43 6.09 -19.31
C THR A 104 28.33 6.75 -18.29
#